data_AF-Q7P281-F1
#
_entry.id   AF-Q7P281-F1
#
_cell.length_a   1.000
_cell.length_b   1.000
_cell.length_c   1.000
_cell.angle_alpha   90.00
_cell.angle_beta   90.00
_cell.angle_gamma   90.00
#
_symmetry.space_group_name_H-M   'P 1'
#
loop_
_entity.id
_entity.type
_entity.pdbx_description
1 polymer ?
#
loop_
_entity_poly.entity_id
_entity_poly.type
_entity_poly.pdbx_seq_one_letter_code
_entity_poly.pdbx_strand_id
1 'polypeptide(L)'
;MLTILSGICALLFENETATMNNIFLSWKSIAYAGFLSSGIAYTLQMVGQKYTNPIVASLILSLEAVFAALAGYFMLDEVLTSREFFGCSIVFLAIIFSQISKDIFKKKYIGIK
;
A
#
# COMPACT_ATOMS: atom_id res chain seq x y z
N MET A 1 14.59 -8.54 5.87
CA MET A 1 13.89 -9.73 6.42
C MET A 1 12.94 -10.34 5.39
N LEU A 2 12.04 -9.56 4.77
CA LEU A 2 11.12 -10.04 3.72
C LEU A 2 11.84 -10.70 2.52
N THR A 3 12.93 -10.12 2.02
CA THR A 3 13.66 -10.64 0.84
C THR A 3 14.30 -11.99 1.10
N ILE A 4 14.78 -12.23 2.32
CA ILE A 4 15.41 -13.50 2.71
C ILE A 4 14.33 -14.59 2.81
N LEU A 5 13.19 -14.27 3.42
CA LEU A 5 12.06 -15.18 3.53
C LEU A 5 11.45 -15.51 2.16
N SER A 6 11.27 -14.49 1.31
CA SER A 6 10.78 -14.68 -0.06
C SER A 6 11.73 -15.50 -0.92
N GLY A 7 13.05 -15.31 -0.78
CA GLY A 7 14.06 -16.11 -1.49
C GLY A 7 14.08 -17.58 -1.05
N ILE A 8 13.84 -17.85 0.23
CA ILE A 8 13.70 -19.21 0.77
C ILE A 8 12.42 -19.88 0.25
N CYS A 9 11.29 -19.16 0.20
CA CYS A 9 10.05 -19.69 -0.37
C CYS A 9 10.16 -19.96 -1.87
N ALA A 10 10.83 -19.09 -2.64
CA ALA A 10 11.08 -19.30 -4.07
C ALA A 10 11.92 -20.56 -4.31
N LEU A 11 12.98 -20.78 -3.54
CA LEU A 11 13.80 -22.00 -3.66
C LEU A 11 13.05 -23.29 -3.32
N LEU A 12 12.01 -23.23 -2.47
CA LEU A 12 11.24 -24.40 -2.05
C LEU A 12 10.05 -24.72 -2.98
N PHE A 13 9.45 -23.72 -3.64
CA PHE A 13 8.23 -23.90 -4.47
C PHE A 13 8.47 -23.83 -5.99
N GLU A 14 9.60 -23.31 -6.46
CA GLU A 14 9.79 -22.89 -7.86
C GLU A 14 10.66 -23.87 -8.69
N ASN A 15 10.49 -25.19 -8.48
CA ASN A 15 11.39 -26.21 -9.05
C ASN A 15 10.97 -26.74 -10.46
N GLU A 16 9.81 -26.36 -11.02
CA GLU A 16 9.37 -26.95 -12.31
C GLU A 16 9.15 -25.98 -13.49
N THR A 17 9.19 -24.65 -13.30
CA THR A 17 8.88 -23.69 -14.39
C THR A 17 9.89 -22.55 -14.59
N ALA A 18 11.03 -22.58 -13.91
CA ALA A 18 12.11 -21.59 -14.10
C ALA A 18 13.02 -21.98 -15.27
N THR A 19 12.48 -21.99 -16.50
CA THR A 19 13.32 -22.09 -17.69
C THR A 19 14.23 -20.85 -17.76
N MET A 20 15.54 -21.03 -17.94
CA MET A 20 16.54 -19.94 -18.01
C MET A 20 16.16 -18.82 -19.00
N ASN A 21 15.35 -19.13 -20.01
CA ASN A 21 14.87 -18.18 -21.00
C ASN A 21 13.83 -17.18 -20.43
N ASN A 22 12.97 -17.61 -19.50
CA ASN A 22 11.95 -16.75 -18.87
C ASN A 22 12.55 -15.76 -17.88
N ILE A 23 13.69 -16.09 -17.26
CA ILE A 23 14.40 -15.18 -16.35
C ILE A 23 14.97 -13.99 -17.12
N PHE A 24 15.57 -14.24 -18.29
CA PHE A 24 16.08 -13.17 -19.17
C PHE A 24 14.96 -12.28 -19.73
N LEU A 25 13.78 -12.83 -19.99
CA LEU A 25 12.60 -12.08 -20.45
C LEU A 25 11.95 -11.26 -19.32
N SER A 26 11.85 -11.83 -18.12
CA SER A 26 11.17 -11.22 -16.97
C SER A 26 12.05 -10.26 -16.17
N TRP A 27 13.37 -10.23 -16.39
CA TRP A 27 14.31 -9.33 -15.72
C TRP A 27 13.88 -7.85 -15.81
N LYS A 28 13.32 -7.43 -16.94
CA LYS A 28 12.85 -6.04 -17.14
C LYS A 28 11.63 -5.72 -16.26
N SER A 29 10.65 -6.62 -16.19
CA SER A 29 9.47 -6.43 -15.34
C SER A 29 9.85 -6.43 -13.85
N ILE A 30 10.77 -7.29 -13.43
CA ILE A 30 11.25 -7.35 -12.05
C ILE A 30 12.04 -6.09 -11.68
N ALA A 31 12.94 -5.64 -12.56
CA ALA A 31 13.70 -4.41 -12.36
C ALA A 31 12.77 -3.19 -12.32
N TYR A 32 11.78 -3.12 -13.21
CA TYR A 32 10.80 -2.04 -13.24
C TYR A 32 9.91 -2.05 -11.99
N ALA A 33 9.35 -3.19 -11.62
CA ALA A 33 8.52 -3.32 -10.43
C ALA A 33 9.31 -3.01 -9.14
N GLY A 34 10.52 -3.54 -8.99
CA GLY A 34 11.35 -3.27 -7.81
C GLY A 34 11.83 -1.83 -7.72
N PHE A 35 12.37 -1.28 -8.81
CA PHE A 35 12.91 0.08 -8.82
C PHE A 35 11.80 1.14 -8.71
N LEU A 36 10.72 0.98 -9.47
CA LEU A 36 9.62 1.94 -9.48
C LEU A 36 8.76 1.82 -8.22
N SER A 37 8.33 0.60 -7.86
CA SER A 37 7.42 0.40 -6.73
C SER A 37 8.10 0.51 -5.38
N SER A 38 9.36 0.07 -5.22
CA SER A 38 10.05 0.15 -3.92
C SER A 38 11.07 1.29 -3.86
N GLY A 39 11.82 1.54 -4.93
CA GLY A 39 12.79 2.64 -4.92
C GLY A 39 12.09 4.00 -4.90
N ILE A 40 11.34 4.30 -5.96
CA ILE A 40 10.73 5.62 -6.16
C ILE A 40 9.56 5.83 -5.21
N ALA A 41 8.63 4.87 -5.11
CA ALA A 41 7.44 5.06 -4.29
C ALA A 41 7.75 5.29 -2.81
N TYR A 42 8.61 4.47 -2.19
CA TYR A 42 8.99 4.68 -0.79
C TYR A 42 9.78 5.98 -0.58
N THR A 43 10.61 6.39 -1.55
CA THR A 43 11.30 7.68 -1.46
C THR A 43 10.29 8.83 -1.46
N LEU A 44 9.33 8.81 -2.40
CA LEU A 44 8.26 9.81 -2.46
C LEU A 44 7.40 9.79 -1.20
N GLN A 45 7.11 8.61 -0.66
CA GLN A 45 6.35 8.43 0.56
C GLN A 45 7.07 9.06 1.76
N MET A 46 8.36 8.77 1.95
CA MET A 46 9.16 9.36 3.04
C MET A 46 9.30 10.89 2.90
N VAL A 47 9.47 11.38 1.67
CA VAL A 47 9.48 12.82 1.38
C VAL A 47 8.12 13.44 1.70
N GLY A 48 7.01 12.84 1.27
CA GLY A 48 5.65 13.32 1.54
C GLY A 48 5.33 13.35 3.04
N GLN A 49 5.76 12.33 3.79
CA GLN A 49 5.65 12.30 5.25
C GLN A 49 6.45 13.41 5.93
N LYS A 50 7.60 13.80 5.37
CA LYS A 50 8.44 14.89 5.90
C LYS A 50 7.77 16.26 5.77
N TYR A 51 6.99 16.50 4.71
CA TYR A 51 6.32 17.79 4.46
C TYR A 51 4.87 17.84 4.96
N THR A 52 4.32 16.72 5.44
CA THR A 52 2.93 16.60 5.88
C THR A 52 2.87 16.37 7.39
N ASN A 53 1.81 16.86 8.05
CA ASN A 53 1.60 16.58 9.46
C ASN A 53 1.54 15.05 9.69
N PRO A 54 2.25 14.49 10.69
CA PRO A 54 2.35 13.04 10.92
C PRO A 54 0.98 12.35 11.04
N ILE A 55 -0.06 13.06 11.49
CA ILE A 55 -1.40 12.49 11.63
C ILE A 55 -2.14 12.40 10.27
N VAL A 56 -1.82 13.24 9.28
CA VAL A 56 -2.39 13.12 7.93
C VAL A 56 -1.59 12.13 7.10
N ALA A 57 -0.26 12.15 7.26
CA ALA A 57 0.66 11.18 6.67
C ALA A 57 0.31 9.73 7.05
N SER A 58 0.09 9.43 8.34
CA SER A 58 -0.26 8.08 8.79
C SER A 58 -1.61 7.61 8.26
N LEU A 59 -2.58 8.53 8.11
CA LEU A 59 -3.90 8.24 7.60
C LEU A 59 -3.88 7.94 6.09
N ILE A 60 -3.05 8.66 5.31
CA ILE A 60 -2.82 8.34 3.90
C ILE A 60 -2.14 6.98 3.76
N LEU A 61 -1.12 6.69 4.59
CA LEU A 61 -0.43 5.40 4.57
C LEU A 61 -1.37 4.22 4.87
N SER A 62 -2.31 4.39 5.80
CA SER A 62 -3.33 3.36 6.06
C SER A 62 -4.33 3.22 4.90
N LEU A 63 -4.61 4.31 4.18
CA LEU A 63 -5.54 4.32 3.06
C LEU A 63 -4.92 3.70 1.79
N GLU A 64 -3.60 3.75 1.65
CA GLU A 64 -2.87 3.09 0.55
C GLU A 64 -3.19 1.59 0.46
N ALA A 65 -3.22 0.88 1.60
CA ALA A 65 -3.57 -0.54 1.63
C ALA A 65 -5.00 -0.81 1.15
N VAL A 66 -5.93 0.11 1.43
CA VAL A 66 -7.33 0.02 0.97
C VAL A 66 -7.40 0.18 -0.55
N PHE A 67 -6.67 1.17 -1.10
CA PHE A 67 -6.59 1.35 -2.55
C PHE A 67 -5.87 0.19 -3.25
N ALA A 68 -4.83 -0.36 -2.63
CA ALA A 68 -4.13 -1.53 -3.15
C ALA A 68 -5.05 -2.75 -3.22
N ALA A 69 -5.85 -3.01 -2.18
CA ALA A 69 -6.85 -4.08 -2.18
C ALA A 69 -7.93 -3.86 -3.26
N LEU A 70 -8.41 -2.62 -3.42
CA LEU A 70 -9.42 -2.27 -4.42
C LEU A 70 -8.87 -2.38 -5.86
N ALA A 71 -7.60 -1.99 -6.06
CA ALA A 71 -6.90 -2.15 -7.32
C ALA A 71 -6.63 -3.64 -7.62
N GLY A 72 -6.28 -4.45 -6.62
CA GLY A 72 -6.13 -5.90 -6.75
C GLY A 72 -7.43 -6.57 -7.23
N TYR A 73 -8.57 -6.19 -6.64
CA TYR A 73 -9.89 -6.65 -7.12
C TYR A 73 -10.16 -6.26 -8.57
N PHE A 74 -9.92 -5.00 -8.93
CA PHE A 74 -10.27 -4.49 -10.25
C PHE A 74 -9.32 -4.94 -11.36
N MET A 75 -8.04 -5.13 -11.04
CA MET A 75 -6.96 -5.31 -12.02
C MET A 75 -6.48 -6.77 -12.10
N LEU A 76 -6.65 -7.54 -11.01
CA LEU A 76 -6.27 -8.94 -10.91
C LEU A 76 -7.46 -9.90 -10.95
N ASP A 77 -8.70 -9.38 -10.96
CA ASP A 77 -9.96 -10.14 -10.84
C ASP A 77 -9.98 -11.06 -9.59
N GLU A 78 -9.18 -10.73 -8.57
CA GLU A 78 -9.18 -11.49 -7.32
C GLU A 78 -10.54 -11.36 -6.65
N VAL A 79 -11.16 -12.50 -6.34
CA VAL A 79 -12.46 -12.54 -5.67
C VAL A 79 -12.29 -12.05 -4.23
N LEU A 80 -12.46 -10.75 -4.02
CA LEU A 80 -12.56 -10.18 -2.68
C LEU A 80 -13.69 -10.90 -1.95
N THR A 81 -13.33 -11.64 -0.92
CA THR A 81 -14.31 -12.34 -0.09
C THR A 81 -15.21 -11.29 0.57
N SER A 82 -16.49 -11.60 0.86
CA SER A 82 -17.41 -10.65 1.50
C SER A 82 -16.87 -10.01 2.79
N ARG A 83 -15.91 -10.67 3.45
CA ARG A 83 -15.16 -10.18 4.62
C ARG A 83 -14.24 -9.00 4.30
N GLU A 84 -13.55 -9.03 3.17
CA GLU A 84 -12.62 -7.97 2.75
C GLU A 84 -13.36 -6.73 2.28
N PHE A 85 -14.50 -6.91 1.61
CA PHE A 85 -15.39 -5.80 1.27
C PHE A 85 -15.93 -5.08 2.52
N PHE A 86 -16.30 -5.86 3.54
CA PHE A 86 -16.73 -5.32 4.84
C PHE A 86 -15.59 -4.59 5.56
N GLY A 87 -14.39 -5.16 5.57
CA GLY A 87 -13.19 -4.54 6.14
C GLY A 87 -12.82 -3.23 5.44
N CYS A 88 -12.85 -3.23 4.10
CA CYS A 88 -12.62 -2.05 3.27
C CYS A 88 -13.61 -0.92 3.61
N SER A 89 -14.91 -1.24 3.70
CA SER A 89 -15.93 -0.27 4.12
C SER A 89 -15.69 0.29 5.53
N ILE A 90 -15.33 -0.55 6.51
CA ILE A 90 -15.04 -0.11 7.88
C ILE A 90 -13.85 0.86 7.92
N VAL A 91 -12.75 0.54 7.24
CA VAL A 91 -11.56 1.39 7.20
C VAL A 91 -11.88 2.72 6.50
N PHE A 92 -12.63 2.67 5.40
CA PHE A 92 -13.07 3.88 4.69
C PHE A 92 -13.92 4.80 5.58
N LEU A 93 -14.90 4.25 6.30
CA LEU A 93 -15.72 5.00 7.26
C LEU A 93 -14.88 5.56 8.42
N ALA A 94 -13.96 4.76 8.99
CA ALA A 94 -13.08 5.20 10.07
C ALA A 94 -12.20 6.38 9.66
N ILE A 95 -11.72 6.39 8.42
CA ILE A 95 -10.89 7.47 7.87
C ILE A 95 -11.70 8.75 7.68
N ILE A 96 -12.92 8.67 7.12
CA ILE A 96 -13.82 9.84 7.02
C ILE A 96 -14.12 10.42 8.40
N PHE A 97 -14.40 9.56 9.39
CA PHE A 97 -14.69 9.99 10.75
C PHE A 97 -13.48 10.65 11.43
N SER A 98 -12.28 10.12 11.21
CA SER A 98 -11.02 10.66 11.73
C SER A 98 -10.66 12.03 11.15
N GLN A 99 -10.93 12.24 9.85
CA GLN A 99 -10.70 13.53 9.19
C GLN A 99 -11.62 14.62 9.74
N ILE A 100 -12.89 14.29 10.02
CA ILE A 100 -13.87 15.22 10.62
C ILE A 100 -13.45 15.66 12.03
N SER A 101 -12.86 14.76 12.83
CA SER A 101 -12.45 15.08 14.21
C SER A 101 -11.38 16.17 14.29
N LYS A 102 -10.49 16.29 13.30
CA LYS A 102 -9.44 17.33 13.29
C LYS A 102 -9.97 18.73 12.97
N ASP A 103 -10.94 18.82 12.05
CA ASP A 103 -11.51 20.12 11.65
C ASP A 103 -12.30 20.76 12.81
N ILE A 104 -12.98 19.93 13.60
CA ILE A 104 -13.71 20.34 14.82
C ILE A 104 -12.75 20.91 15.88
N PHE A 105 -11.57 20.30 16.08
CA PHE A 105 -10.60 20.77 17.08
C PHE A 105 -9.94 22.09 16.67
N LYS A 106 -9.69 22.29 15.36
CA LYS A 106 -9.14 23.55 14.84
C LYS A 106 -10.12 24.72 14.99
N LYS A 107 -11.42 24.48 14.82
CA LYS A 107 -12.47 25.50 15.01
C LYS A 107 -12.61 25.93 16.48
N LYS A 108 -12.38 25.02 17.43
CA LYS A 108 -12.45 25.32 18.87
C LYS A 108 -11.27 26.16 19.39
N TYR A 109 -10.09 26.11 18.77
CA TYR A 109 -8.94 26.93 19.17
C TYR A 109 -8.92 28.34 18.55
N ILE A 110 -9.53 28.54 17.37
CA ILE A 110 -9.58 29.84 16.70
C ILE A 110 -10.79 30.69 17.16
N GLY A 111 -11.83 30.08 17.72
CA GLY A 111 -12.97 30.78 18.34
C GLY A 111 -12.76 31.19 19.81
N ILE A 112 -11.55 31.02 20.37
CA ILE A 112 -11.17 31.47 21.72
C ILE A 112 -9.98 32.45 21.61
N LYS A 113 -10.00 33.33 20.60
CA LYS A 113 -9.19 34.55 20.56
C LYS A 113 -10.08 35.74 20.31
#